data_AF-A0A969T8V8-F1
#
_entry.id   AF-A0A969T8V8-F1
#
_cell.length_a   1.000
_cell.length_b   1.000
_cell.length_c   1.000
_cell.angle_alpha   90.00
_cell.angle_beta   90.00
_cell.angle_gamma   90.00
#
_symmetry.space_group_name_H-M   'P 1'
#
loop_
_entity.id
_entity.type
_entity.pdbx_description
1 polymer ?
#
loop_
_entity_poly.entity_id
_entity_poly.type
_entity_poly.pdbx_seq_one_letter_code
_entity_poly.pdbx_strand_id
1 'polypeptide(L)'
;MRDDEVEKVYDFAKKHNLFQKSPVILFECASRSGQSFVTPYYALYAAQLLLSRVPGCKIILSSHVPIPALDERIIDGSVLTLRENAELTKYCDLFVGCSSGVTLTTLTDWAKRLPKILLLKLSTSMYASIVHEFEYWGYSTELILEMWDAPIEELIDCVCTVLKEDFTTARKRFHKEVTIDFNYYLAYVRNFLLEQNEQYSKIACSLLHAVERYGWHRQLKLFVQTELMPKIDNLQSWPASDENYTQLLQNLIVQQGDYTTCKICKSKAYEFSRATVLGKYEIDYFQCSDCGFIQTEEPYWLEEAYSQAISASDVGLICRNLRLSTLAKYLIFNFFDHNGKFLDYGGGYGLLVRIMRDAGFDFYWSDKFCQNIFAEGFEAHQAEKNQFELVTVFEVFEHLVDPGEEIEKIFRFSKNILFSTEILPENNPKPNEWYYYALFAGQHVSIYTKKSLSLIAAKYNDNILFQTALAYIYLQKKVSLQICLIGCKEEK
;
A
#
# COMPACT_ATOMS: atom_id res chain seq x y z
N MET A 1 24.00 -14.08 30.12
CA MET A 1 25.44 -13.93 29.78
C MET A 1 26.27 -14.71 30.78
N ARG A 2 27.55 -15.00 30.50
CA ARG A 2 28.47 -15.55 31.51
C ARG A 2 29.06 -14.40 32.36
N ASP A 3 29.44 -14.69 33.60
CA ASP A 3 29.93 -13.66 34.53
C ASP A 3 31.22 -12.98 34.03
N ASP A 4 32.12 -13.74 33.37
CA ASP A 4 33.35 -13.20 32.77
C ASP A 4 33.06 -12.18 31.66
N GLU A 5 31.99 -12.39 30.89
CA GLU A 5 31.57 -11.47 29.83
C GLU A 5 30.97 -10.18 30.42
N VAL A 6 30.23 -10.29 31.52
CA VAL A 6 29.65 -9.15 32.23
C VAL A 6 30.74 -8.30 32.88
N GLU A 7 31.69 -8.93 33.57
CA GLU A 7 32.83 -8.26 34.21
C GLU A 7 33.69 -7.53 33.18
N LYS A 8 33.97 -8.15 32.03
CA LYS A 8 34.73 -7.52 30.95
C LYS A 8 34.04 -6.27 30.40
N VAL A 9 32.72 -6.27 30.25
CA VAL A 9 31.96 -5.10 29.79
C VAL A 9 31.91 -4.02 30.87
N TYR A 10 31.81 -4.41 32.14
CA TYR A 10 31.90 -3.47 33.26
C TYR A 10 33.26 -2.75 33.29
N ASP A 11 34.36 -3.49 33.14
CA ASP A 11 35.72 -2.93 33.08
C ASP A 11 35.90 -2.02 31.87
N PHE A 12 35.34 -2.40 30.72
CA PHE A 12 35.29 -1.54 29.53
C PHE A 12 34.53 -0.23 29.83
N ALA A 13 33.33 -0.32 30.42
CA ALA A 13 32.53 0.84 30.78
C ALA A 13 33.24 1.75 31.79
N LYS A 14 33.98 1.17 32.74
CA LYS A 14 34.78 1.89 33.74
C LYS A 14 35.96 2.61 33.10
N LYS A 15 36.72 1.91 32.25
CA LYS A 15 37.86 2.46 31.52
C LYS A 15 37.47 3.70 30.69
N HIS A 16 36.29 3.67 30.08
CA HIS A 16 35.79 4.74 29.22
C HIS A 16 34.85 5.73 29.92
N ASN A 17 34.71 5.65 31.25
CA ASN A 17 33.87 6.53 32.07
C ASN A 17 32.41 6.61 31.58
N LEU A 18 31.79 5.47 31.23
CA LEU A 18 30.42 5.42 30.70
C LEU A 18 29.34 5.61 31.79
N PHE A 19 29.72 5.62 33.06
CA PHE A 19 28.81 5.84 34.20
C PHE A 19 28.43 7.31 34.44
N GLN A 20 29.04 8.25 33.71
CA GLN A 20 28.80 9.68 33.86
C GLN A 20 27.49 10.10 33.16
N LYS A 21 26.96 11.28 33.51
CA LYS A 21 25.69 11.83 32.95
C LYS A 21 25.74 12.22 31.47
N SER A 22 26.81 11.90 30.75
CA SER A 22 26.95 12.18 29.32
C SER A 22 26.18 11.14 28.50
N PRO A 23 25.38 11.54 27.50
CA PRO A 23 24.70 10.59 26.62
C PRO A 23 25.68 9.65 25.92
N VAL A 24 25.41 8.35 25.95
CA VAL A 24 26.25 7.32 25.31
C VAL A 24 25.50 6.68 24.14
N ILE A 25 26.05 6.80 22.94
CA ILE A 25 25.52 6.20 21.71
C ILE A 25 26.31 4.94 21.39
N LEU A 26 25.62 3.80 21.27
CA LEU A 26 26.18 2.58 20.69
C LEU A 26 25.89 2.57 19.20
N PHE A 27 26.92 2.58 18.36
CA PHE A 27 26.78 2.65 16.91
C PHE A 27 27.38 1.39 16.26
N GLU A 28 26.53 0.52 15.69
CA GLU A 28 26.96 -0.57 14.82
C GLU A 28 27.58 -0.02 13.53
N CYS A 29 28.88 -0.28 13.29
CA CYS A 29 29.64 0.36 12.21
C CYS A 29 30.20 -0.61 11.16
N ALA A 30 29.81 -1.88 11.14
CA ALA A 30 30.17 -2.80 10.07
C ALA A 30 29.11 -3.87 9.81
N SER A 31 28.12 -3.55 8.98
CA SER A 31 27.17 -4.54 8.49
C SER A 31 27.83 -5.46 7.48
N ARG A 32 27.87 -6.76 7.79
CA ARG A 32 28.25 -7.81 6.82
C ARG A 32 27.05 -8.44 6.14
N SER A 33 25.83 -8.05 6.52
CA SER A 33 24.59 -8.63 5.98
C SER A 33 24.16 -7.99 4.66
N GLY A 34 24.80 -6.89 4.25
CA GLY A 34 24.44 -6.14 3.05
C GLY A 34 23.23 -5.21 3.21
N GLN A 35 22.52 -5.30 4.33
CA GLN A 35 21.26 -4.59 4.64
C GLN A 35 21.42 -3.09 4.86
N SER A 36 22.66 -2.63 5.06
CA SER A 36 22.97 -1.24 5.35
C SER A 36 24.12 -0.76 4.46
N PHE A 37 24.15 0.55 4.23
CA PHE A 37 25.25 1.25 3.57
C PHE A 37 26.33 1.72 4.56
N VAL A 38 26.09 1.55 5.87
CA VAL A 38 27.02 1.98 6.92
C VAL A 38 28.32 1.16 6.86
N THR A 39 29.42 1.88 6.67
CA THR A 39 30.78 1.37 6.74
C THR A 39 31.49 1.93 7.99
N PRO A 40 32.65 1.36 8.39
CA PRO A 40 33.43 1.93 9.50
C PRO A 40 33.81 3.39 9.28
N TYR A 41 34.15 3.77 8.03
CA TYR A 41 34.46 5.14 7.66
C TYR A 41 33.24 6.06 7.76
N TYR A 42 32.08 5.61 7.28
CA TYR A 42 30.82 6.35 7.41
C TYR A 42 30.51 6.62 8.88
N ALA A 43 30.57 5.58 9.72
CA ALA A 43 30.25 5.70 11.14
C ALA A 43 31.24 6.61 11.89
N LEU A 44 32.54 6.53 11.55
CA LEU A 44 33.55 7.43 12.11
C LEU A 44 33.28 8.88 11.71
N TYR A 45 32.96 9.13 10.44
CA TYR A 45 32.63 10.48 9.96
C TYR A 45 31.33 11.01 10.60
N ALA A 46 30.29 10.17 10.72
CA ALA A 46 29.08 10.51 11.44
C ALA A 46 29.35 10.86 12.90
N ALA A 47 30.20 10.07 13.58
CA ALA A 47 30.58 10.33 14.96
C ALA A 47 31.29 11.68 15.13
N GLN A 48 32.19 12.05 14.21
CA GLN A 48 32.87 13.36 14.21
C GLN A 48 31.87 14.51 14.03
N LEU A 49 30.93 14.38 13.09
CA LEU A 49 29.88 15.37 12.88
C LEU A 49 28.96 15.50 14.10
N LEU A 50 28.59 14.39 14.73
CA LEU A 50 27.79 14.39 15.96
C LEU A 50 28.48 15.12 17.10
N LEU A 51 29.77 14.86 17.33
CA LEU A 51 30.53 15.56 18.38
C LEU A 51 30.63 17.07 18.14
N SER A 52 30.59 17.52 16.88
CA SER A 52 30.53 18.96 16.56
C SER A 52 29.20 19.61 16.95
N ARG A 53 28.09 18.83 16.94
CA ARG A 53 26.73 19.30 17.23
C ARG A 53 26.30 19.04 18.68
N VAL A 54 26.87 18.01 19.30
CA VAL A 54 26.57 17.55 20.67
C VAL A 54 27.90 17.21 21.37
N PRO A 55 28.67 18.22 21.83
CA PRO A 55 30.03 17.99 22.34
C PRO A 55 30.12 17.11 23.59
N GLY A 56 29.02 16.97 24.34
CA GLY A 56 28.97 16.23 25.60
C GLY A 56 28.67 14.74 25.47
N CYS A 57 28.39 14.21 24.26
CA CYS A 57 28.10 12.80 24.07
C CYS A 57 29.37 11.94 23.89
N LYS A 58 29.22 10.64 24.14
CA LYS A 58 30.23 9.61 23.82
C LYS A 58 29.64 8.66 22.79
N ILE A 59 30.46 8.20 21.86
CA ILE A 59 30.02 7.34 20.76
C ILE A 59 30.91 6.12 20.74
N ILE A 60 30.31 4.94 20.92
CA ILE A 60 31.00 3.66 20.86
C ILE A 60 30.75 3.08 19.48
N LEU A 61 31.80 2.95 18.69
CA LEU A 61 31.73 2.36 17.36
C LEU A 61 31.97 0.84 17.50
N SER A 62 30.91 0.06 17.37
CA SER A 62 30.94 -1.39 17.51
C SER A 62 31.06 -2.09 16.15
N SER A 63 32.17 -2.78 15.95
CA SER A 63 32.37 -3.67 14.80
C SER A 63 33.42 -4.75 15.09
N HIS A 64 33.74 -5.56 14.09
CA HIS A 64 34.86 -6.50 14.13
C HIS A 64 36.18 -5.87 13.66
N VAL A 65 36.17 -4.59 13.27
CA VAL A 65 37.34 -3.87 12.75
C VAL A 65 37.75 -2.82 13.79
N PRO A 66 39.00 -2.84 14.30
CA PRO A 66 39.49 -1.78 15.15
C PRO A 66 39.46 -0.44 14.43
N ILE A 67 39.03 0.61 15.10
CA ILE A 67 38.96 1.95 14.52
C ILE A 67 40.05 2.81 15.16
N PRO A 68 40.93 3.45 14.36
CA PRO A 68 41.94 4.35 14.90
C PRO A 68 41.26 5.55 15.57
N ALA A 69 41.42 5.66 16.89
CA ALA A 69 40.79 6.71 17.68
C ALA A 69 41.47 8.07 17.42
N LEU A 70 40.68 9.07 17.00
CA LEU A 70 41.11 10.46 16.81
C LEU A 70 40.65 11.38 17.96
N ASP A 71 39.67 10.95 18.75
CA ASP A 71 39.05 11.72 19.85
C ASP A 71 38.69 10.74 21.00
N GLU A 72 38.93 11.13 22.24
CA GLU A 72 38.68 10.29 23.42
C GLU A 72 37.19 9.93 23.64
N ARG A 73 36.28 10.68 23.02
CA ARG A 73 34.83 10.44 23.07
C ARG A 73 34.35 9.48 21.99
N ILE A 74 35.17 9.18 20.99
CA ILE A 74 34.92 8.14 19.98
C ILE A 74 35.66 6.88 20.43
N ILE A 75 34.89 5.93 20.96
CA ILE A 75 35.42 4.74 21.64
C ILE A 75 35.38 3.55 20.67
N ASP A 76 36.50 2.84 20.58
CA ASP A 76 36.59 1.60 19.82
C ASP A 76 35.91 0.45 20.57
N GLY A 77 34.78 -0.02 20.05
CA GLY A 77 34.03 -1.15 20.57
C GLY A 77 34.49 -2.51 20.06
N SER A 78 35.47 -2.58 19.13
CA SER A 78 35.84 -3.84 18.48
C SER A 78 36.52 -4.86 19.39
N VAL A 79 36.89 -4.44 20.60
CA VAL A 79 37.46 -5.29 21.65
C VAL A 79 36.39 -6.15 22.35
N LEU A 80 35.11 -5.83 22.13
CA LEU A 80 33.98 -6.55 22.69
C LEU A 80 33.38 -7.52 21.67
N THR A 81 32.98 -8.69 22.16
CA THR A 81 32.30 -9.69 21.33
C THR A 81 30.87 -9.29 21.00
N LEU A 82 30.27 -9.99 20.05
CA LEU A 82 28.88 -9.78 19.67
C LEU A 82 27.92 -9.92 20.87
N ARG A 83 28.14 -10.92 21.74
CA ARG A 83 27.33 -11.14 22.95
C ARG A 83 27.57 -10.07 24.01
N GLU A 84 28.81 -9.62 24.17
CA GLU A 84 29.19 -8.54 25.09
C GLU A 84 28.49 -7.21 24.75
N ASN A 85 28.17 -6.97 23.47
CA ASN A 85 27.37 -5.80 23.08
C ASN A 85 25.96 -5.79 23.71
N ALA A 86 25.36 -6.94 24.00
CA ALA A 86 24.07 -7.00 24.68
C ALA A 86 24.17 -6.45 26.11
N GLU A 87 25.24 -6.79 26.85
CA GLU A 87 25.50 -6.19 28.17
C GLU A 87 25.85 -4.71 28.04
N LEU A 88 26.62 -4.34 27.02
CA LEU A 88 27.05 -2.96 26.80
C LEU A 88 25.86 -2.00 26.68
N THR A 89 24.73 -2.45 26.11
CA THR A 89 23.51 -1.64 26.01
C THR A 89 23.06 -1.04 27.34
N LYS A 90 23.35 -1.67 28.48
CA LYS A 90 23.00 -1.18 29.82
C LYS A 90 23.71 0.13 30.19
N TYR A 91 24.83 0.42 29.53
CA TYR A 91 25.62 1.63 29.68
C TYR A 91 25.39 2.65 28.55
N CYS A 92 24.37 2.42 27.72
CA CYS A 92 24.04 3.28 26.58
C CYS A 92 22.64 3.89 26.71
N ASP A 93 22.40 4.95 25.96
CA ASP A 93 21.13 5.70 25.95
C ASP A 93 20.43 5.63 24.58
N LEU A 94 21.20 5.44 23.51
CA LEU A 94 20.71 5.36 22.14
C LEU A 94 21.50 4.31 21.37
N PHE A 95 20.82 3.55 20.52
CA PHE A 95 21.44 2.63 19.58
C PHE A 95 21.26 3.14 18.14
N VAL A 96 22.36 3.18 17.37
CA VAL A 96 22.35 3.39 15.92
C VAL A 96 22.79 2.09 15.27
N GLY A 97 21.89 1.46 14.53
CA GLY A 97 22.01 0.09 14.04
C GLY A 97 21.96 -0.05 12.53
N CYS A 98 22.32 -1.24 12.05
CA CYS A 98 22.37 -1.59 10.63
C CYS A 98 21.53 -2.83 10.27
N SER A 99 20.63 -3.26 11.16
CA SER A 99 19.88 -4.53 11.07
C SER A 99 20.78 -5.76 10.85
N SER A 100 21.93 -5.75 11.51
CA SER A 100 22.93 -6.81 11.43
C SER A 100 23.13 -7.42 12.82
N GLY A 101 24.18 -8.22 13.00
CA GLY A 101 24.39 -9.00 14.22
C GLY A 101 24.27 -8.18 15.51
N VAL A 102 24.84 -6.96 15.57
CA VAL A 102 24.77 -6.15 16.80
C VAL A 102 23.35 -5.65 17.02
N THR A 103 22.65 -5.26 15.95
CA THR A 103 21.22 -4.95 16.04
C THR A 103 20.45 -6.12 16.67
N LEU A 104 20.66 -7.35 16.21
CA LEU A 104 19.98 -8.53 16.76
C LEU A 104 20.29 -8.76 18.25
N THR A 105 21.52 -8.52 18.70
CA THR A 105 21.84 -8.68 20.13
C THR A 105 21.15 -7.66 21.01
N THR A 106 20.91 -6.44 20.50
CA THR A 106 20.13 -5.41 21.21
C THR A 106 18.63 -5.71 21.31
N LEU A 107 18.13 -6.73 20.61
CA LEU A 107 16.73 -7.18 20.66
C LEU A 107 16.53 -8.35 21.63
N THR A 108 17.59 -8.90 22.22
CA THR A 108 17.51 -10.02 23.16
C THR A 108 16.96 -9.59 24.53
N ASP A 109 16.39 -10.54 25.28
CA ASP A 109 15.87 -10.31 26.63
C ASP A 109 16.94 -9.85 27.64
N TRP A 110 18.22 -10.08 27.33
CA TRP A 110 19.34 -9.66 28.18
C TRP A 110 19.68 -8.18 28.01
N ALA A 111 19.48 -7.63 26.81
CA ALA A 111 19.85 -6.26 26.49
C ALA A 111 18.90 -5.25 27.14
N LYS A 112 19.42 -4.06 27.49
CA LYS A 112 18.59 -2.91 27.84
C LYS A 112 17.77 -2.53 26.61
N ARG A 113 16.47 -2.32 26.81
CA ARG A 113 15.59 -1.77 25.76
C ARG A 113 15.98 -0.31 25.49
N LEU A 114 16.77 -0.10 24.45
CA LEU A 114 17.15 1.22 23.96
C LEU A 114 16.24 1.69 22.83
N PRO A 115 16.00 3.02 22.70
CA PRO A 115 15.59 3.61 21.44
C PRO A 115 16.62 3.30 20.35
N LYS A 116 16.13 2.99 19.13
CA LYS A 116 16.95 2.52 18.02
C LYS A 116 16.70 3.34 16.76
N ILE A 117 17.77 3.84 16.16
CA ILE A 117 17.78 4.40 14.81
C ILE A 117 18.44 3.36 13.91
N LEU A 118 17.73 2.83 12.94
CA LEU A 118 18.25 1.82 12.01
C LEU A 118 18.49 2.45 10.64
N LEU A 119 19.74 2.36 10.16
CA LEU A 119 20.16 2.85 8.85
C LEU A 119 20.20 1.70 7.86
N LEU A 120 19.26 1.68 6.92
CA LEU A 120 18.98 0.53 6.06
C LEU A 120 19.02 0.92 4.58
N LYS A 121 19.25 -0.07 3.70
CA LYS A 121 19.11 0.10 2.25
C LYS A 121 17.70 -0.22 1.82
N LEU A 122 17.09 0.68 1.05
CA LEU A 122 15.73 0.50 0.53
C LEU A 122 15.61 -0.80 -0.28
N SER A 123 16.65 -1.14 -1.05
CA SER A 123 16.72 -2.37 -1.85
C SER A 123 16.70 -3.68 -1.05
N THR A 124 16.81 -3.61 0.28
CA THR A 124 16.81 -4.79 1.17
C THR A 124 15.58 -4.83 2.10
N SER A 125 14.54 -4.04 1.79
CA SER A 125 13.40 -3.81 2.68
C SER A 125 12.70 -5.08 3.16
N MET A 126 12.63 -6.13 2.33
CA MET A 126 11.97 -7.39 2.70
C MET A 126 12.51 -8.03 3.98
N TYR A 127 13.82 -7.98 4.21
CA TYR A 127 14.45 -8.68 5.33
C TYR A 127 15.23 -7.76 6.26
N ALA A 128 15.39 -6.47 5.93
CA ALA A 128 16.11 -5.51 6.75
C ALA A 128 15.25 -4.80 7.80
N SER A 129 13.94 -4.66 7.56
CA SER A 129 13.05 -3.94 8.47
C SER A 129 12.78 -4.77 9.74
N ILE A 130 13.22 -4.23 10.88
CA ILE A 130 12.87 -4.74 12.21
C ILE A 130 11.45 -4.30 12.58
N VAL A 131 10.99 -3.14 12.12
CA VAL A 131 9.59 -2.70 12.31
C VAL A 131 8.63 -3.72 11.71
N HIS A 132 8.85 -4.12 10.47
CA HIS A 132 8.02 -5.13 9.81
C HIS A 132 8.11 -6.50 10.50
N GLU A 133 9.29 -6.90 10.99
CA GLU A 133 9.44 -8.12 11.79
C GLU A 133 8.63 -8.05 13.08
N PHE A 134 8.68 -6.92 13.79
CA PHE A 134 7.98 -6.73 15.05
C PHE A 134 6.47 -6.72 14.86
N GLU A 135 5.97 -6.02 13.85
CA GLU A 135 4.55 -5.98 13.53
C GLU A 135 4.00 -7.36 13.18
N TYR A 136 4.74 -8.14 12.39
CA TYR A 136 4.38 -9.51 12.04
C TYR A 136 4.18 -10.40 13.29
N TRP A 137 5.01 -10.21 14.32
CA TRP A 137 4.91 -10.95 15.58
C TRP A 137 4.08 -10.25 16.67
N GLY A 138 3.47 -9.10 16.38
CA GLY A 138 2.67 -8.33 17.35
C GLY A 138 3.47 -7.66 18.47
N TYR A 139 4.75 -7.34 18.23
CA TYR A 139 5.59 -6.59 19.16
C TYR A 139 5.51 -5.07 18.93
N SER A 140 5.77 -4.29 19.99
CA SER A 140 5.76 -2.82 19.92
C SER A 140 6.97 -2.26 19.16
N THR A 141 6.71 -1.33 18.23
CA THR A 141 7.71 -0.65 17.39
C THR A 141 8.03 0.78 17.86
N GLU A 142 7.51 1.21 19.02
CA GLU A 142 7.60 2.60 19.51
C GLU A 142 9.03 3.09 19.74
N LEU A 143 9.96 2.17 20.03
CA LEU A 143 11.37 2.46 20.26
C LEU A 143 12.25 2.19 19.02
N ILE A 144 11.63 2.04 17.85
CA ILE A 144 12.33 1.75 16.59
C ILE A 144 11.99 2.82 15.56
N LEU A 145 13.04 3.38 14.95
CA LEU A 145 13.00 4.37 13.89
C LEU A 145 13.90 3.87 12.76
N GLU A 146 13.30 3.57 11.62
CA GLU A 146 14.02 3.14 10.41
C GLU A 146 14.18 4.30 9.43
N MET A 147 15.39 4.42 8.88
CA MET A 147 15.78 5.39 7.86
C MET A 147 16.39 4.65 6.67
N TRP A 148 15.85 4.87 5.47
CA TRP A 148 16.20 4.14 4.25
C TRP A 148 17.02 5.01 3.31
N ASP A 149 18.23 4.55 2.95
CA ASP A 149 19.20 5.25 2.09
C ASP A 149 19.37 6.74 2.47
N ALA A 150 19.32 7.02 3.77
CA ALA A 150 19.29 8.37 4.28
C ALA A 150 20.67 9.05 4.18
N PRO A 151 20.73 10.32 3.75
CA PRO A 151 21.96 11.09 3.80
C PRO A 151 22.43 11.26 5.25
N ILE A 152 23.74 11.42 5.43
CA ILE A 152 24.34 11.49 6.75
C ILE A 152 23.83 12.68 7.56
N GLU A 153 23.49 13.79 6.91
CA GLU A 153 22.92 14.98 7.52
C GLU A 153 21.55 14.69 8.17
N GLU A 154 20.70 13.89 7.53
CA GLU A 154 19.43 13.45 8.12
C GLU A 154 19.65 12.61 9.38
N LEU A 155 20.66 11.71 9.37
CA LEU A 155 21.04 10.96 10.57
C LEU A 155 21.49 11.90 11.69
N ILE A 156 22.33 12.89 11.38
CA ILE A 156 22.85 13.82 12.39
C ILE A 156 21.70 14.61 13.02
N ASP A 157 20.78 15.11 12.21
CA ASP A 157 19.60 15.84 12.67
C ASP A 157 18.65 14.95 13.49
N CYS A 158 18.47 13.70 13.08
CA CYS A 158 17.68 12.71 13.80
C CYS A 158 18.25 12.45 15.20
N VAL A 159 19.54 12.12 15.29
CA VAL A 159 20.22 11.88 16.59
C VAL A 159 20.21 13.14 17.44
N CYS A 160 20.44 14.33 16.87
CA CYS A 160 20.35 15.59 17.61
C CYS A 160 18.95 15.83 18.17
N THR A 161 17.90 15.50 17.42
CA THR A 161 16.51 15.61 17.87
C THR A 161 16.26 14.67 19.05
N VAL A 162 16.71 13.41 18.98
CA VAL A 162 16.61 12.45 20.10
C VAL A 162 17.28 12.98 21.36
N LEU A 163 18.47 13.56 21.25
CA LEU A 163 19.26 13.99 22.41
C LEU A 163 18.83 15.35 22.99
N LYS A 164 18.23 16.24 22.19
CA LYS A 164 17.80 17.58 22.63
C LYS A 164 16.33 17.65 23.02
N GLU A 165 15.52 16.80 22.40
CA GLU A 165 14.08 16.72 22.60
C GLU A 165 13.76 15.32 23.13
N ASP A 166 13.20 14.44 22.30
CA ASP A 166 12.88 13.08 22.67
C ASP A 166 12.79 12.15 21.44
N PHE A 167 12.74 10.84 21.68
CA PHE A 167 12.68 9.84 20.62
C PHE A 167 11.35 9.83 19.85
N THR A 168 10.23 10.11 20.52
CA THR A 168 8.90 10.12 19.87
C THR A 168 8.83 11.23 18.82
N THR A 169 9.38 12.40 19.12
CA THR A 169 9.48 13.53 18.21
C THR A 169 10.40 13.22 17.03
N ALA A 170 11.56 12.61 17.28
CA ALA A 170 12.43 12.14 16.21
C ALA A 170 11.73 11.10 15.31
N ARG A 171 11.04 10.12 15.89
CA ARG A 171 10.32 9.08 15.14
C ARG A 171 9.26 9.68 14.23
N LYS A 172 8.44 10.62 14.72
CA LYS A 172 7.44 11.31 13.90
C LYS A 172 8.04 12.06 12.71
N ARG A 173 9.27 12.56 12.85
CA ARG A 173 9.92 13.40 11.83
C ARG A 173 10.75 12.61 10.82
N PHE A 174 11.43 11.55 11.26
CA PHE A 174 12.46 10.88 10.46
C PHE A 174 12.16 9.42 10.13
N HIS A 175 11.18 8.79 10.80
CA HIS A 175 10.79 7.43 10.46
C HIS A 175 10.15 7.39 9.08
N LYS A 176 10.59 6.46 8.24
CA LYS A 176 10.03 6.21 6.92
C LYS A 176 9.48 4.79 6.88
N GLU A 177 8.17 4.66 6.69
CA GLU A 177 7.54 3.37 6.38
C GLU A 177 8.06 2.88 5.01
N VAL A 178 8.16 1.56 4.87
CA VAL A 178 8.77 0.94 3.70
C VAL A 178 7.80 -0.01 3.02
N THR A 179 7.78 0.03 1.69
CA THR A 179 7.16 -1.02 0.89
C THR A 179 8.13 -2.19 0.73
N ILE A 180 7.64 -3.41 0.94
CA ILE A 180 8.43 -4.63 0.80
C ILE A 180 8.83 -4.84 -0.66
N ASP A 181 10.13 -4.99 -0.91
CA ASP A 181 10.72 -5.23 -2.23
C ASP A 181 11.48 -6.57 -2.22
N PHE A 182 11.15 -7.44 -3.16
CA PHE A 182 11.73 -8.76 -3.31
C PHE A 182 12.89 -8.82 -4.30
N ASN A 183 13.30 -7.72 -4.97
CA ASN A 183 14.30 -7.81 -6.04
C ASN A 183 15.64 -8.34 -5.53
N TYR A 184 16.12 -7.87 -4.37
CA TYR A 184 17.37 -8.36 -3.81
C TYR A 184 17.29 -9.85 -3.45
N TYR A 185 16.20 -10.25 -2.80
CA TYR A 185 15.94 -11.64 -2.45
C TYR A 185 15.89 -12.53 -3.70
N LEU A 186 15.15 -12.14 -4.73
CA LEU A 186 15.02 -12.89 -5.97
C LEU A 186 16.33 -12.93 -6.76
N ALA A 187 17.13 -11.87 -6.75
CA ALA A 187 18.48 -11.88 -7.31
C ALA A 187 19.38 -12.88 -6.58
N TYR A 188 19.28 -12.98 -5.25
CA TYR A 188 20.00 -13.99 -4.48
C TYR A 188 19.53 -15.40 -4.84
N VAL A 189 18.23 -15.64 -4.90
CA VAL A 189 17.64 -16.92 -5.31
C VAL A 189 18.10 -17.30 -6.72
N ARG A 190 18.05 -16.37 -7.68
CA ARG A 190 18.52 -16.57 -9.06
C ARG A 190 19.98 -16.98 -9.10
N ASN A 191 20.86 -16.15 -8.55
CA ASN A 191 22.30 -16.31 -8.72
C ASN A 191 22.83 -17.54 -7.98
N PHE A 192 22.34 -17.82 -6.76
CA PHE A 192 22.93 -18.86 -5.90
C PHE A 192 22.18 -20.19 -5.96
N LEU A 193 20.86 -20.17 -6.11
CA LEU A 193 20.07 -21.40 -6.08
C LEU A 193 19.70 -21.86 -7.48
N LEU A 194 19.39 -20.95 -8.40
CA LEU A 194 18.96 -21.30 -9.74
C LEU A 194 20.15 -21.53 -10.69
N GLU A 195 21.02 -20.54 -10.87
CA GLU A 195 22.08 -20.58 -11.88
C GLU A 195 23.28 -21.43 -11.48
N GLN A 196 23.65 -21.44 -10.20
CA GLN A 196 24.85 -22.14 -9.74
C GLN A 196 24.63 -23.59 -9.34
N ASN A 197 23.45 -23.94 -8.84
CA ASN A 197 23.23 -25.21 -8.15
C ASN A 197 21.93 -25.94 -8.54
N GLU A 198 21.05 -25.32 -9.35
CA GLU A 198 19.77 -25.90 -9.77
C GLU A 198 18.94 -26.52 -8.62
N GLN A 199 18.94 -25.87 -7.44
CA GLN A 199 18.29 -26.38 -6.23
C GLN A 199 16.79 -26.04 -6.19
N TYR A 200 16.04 -26.54 -7.18
CA TYR A 200 14.63 -26.18 -7.40
C TYR A 200 13.73 -26.36 -6.16
N SER A 201 13.91 -27.45 -5.38
CA SER A 201 13.12 -27.66 -4.16
C SER A 201 13.40 -26.63 -3.07
N LYS A 202 14.64 -26.15 -2.94
CA LYS A 202 14.97 -25.08 -2.00
C LYS A 202 14.45 -23.72 -2.46
N ILE A 203 14.46 -23.47 -3.77
CA ILE A 203 13.86 -22.28 -4.36
C ILE A 203 12.35 -22.26 -4.06
N ALA A 204 11.67 -23.37 -4.33
CA ALA A 204 10.25 -23.53 -4.07
C ALA A 204 9.90 -23.31 -2.59
N CYS A 205 10.62 -24.00 -1.70
CA CYS A 205 10.45 -23.86 -0.25
C CYS A 205 10.65 -22.40 0.21
N SER A 206 11.72 -21.74 -0.25
CA SER A 206 12.00 -20.35 0.10
C SER A 206 10.91 -19.39 -0.38
N LEU A 207 10.43 -19.55 -1.62
CA LEU A 207 9.35 -18.73 -2.17
C LEU A 207 8.04 -18.95 -1.43
N LEU A 208 7.72 -20.19 -1.06
CA LEU A 208 6.51 -20.49 -0.29
C LEU A 208 6.53 -19.85 1.10
N HIS A 209 7.67 -19.85 1.79
CA HIS A 209 7.80 -19.14 3.06
C HIS A 209 7.66 -17.62 2.90
N ALA A 210 8.18 -17.05 1.81
CA ALA A 210 7.96 -15.64 1.50
C ALA A 210 6.47 -15.36 1.24
N VAL A 211 5.77 -16.22 0.49
CA VAL A 211 4.32 -16.06 0.22
C VAL A 211 3.49 -16.26 1.49
N GLU A 212 3.82 -17.23 2.33
CA GLU A 212 3.14 -17.47 3.61
C GLU A 212 3.22 -16.24 4.50
N ARG A 213 4.38 -15.59 4.53
CA ARG A 213 4.65 -14.44 5.38
C ARG A 213 4.10 -13.12 4.85
N TYR A 214 4.26 -12.87 3.55
CA TYR A 214 3.98 -11.55 2.93
C TYR A 214 2.81 -11.57 1.93
N GLY A 215 2.21 -12.74 1.69
CA GLY A 215 1.28 -12.93 0.59
C GLY A 215 1.97 -12.98 -0.78
N TRP A 216 1.19 -13.19 -1.83
CA TRP A 216 1.70 -13.21 -3.19
C TRP A 216 2.01 -11.80 -3.71
N HIS A 217 3.29 -11.42 -3.67
CA HIS A 217 3.78 -10.19 -4.30
C HIS A 217 4.01 -10.38 -5.81
N ARG A 218 3.80 -9.33 -6.63
CA ARG A 218 4.00 -9.37 -8.10
C ARG A 218 5.39 -9.89 -8.49
N GLN A 219 6.43 -9.44 -7.79
CA GLN A 219 7.82 -9.88 -8.02
C GLN A 219 7.99 -11.39 -7.82
N LEU A 220 7.35 -11.97 -6.78
CA LEU A 220 7.38 -13.41 -6.53
C LEU A 220 6.65 -14.17 -7.63
N LYS A 221 5.46 -13.70 -8.05
CA LYS A 221 4.68 -14.30 -9.14
C LYS A 221 5.46 -14.29 -10.45
N LEU A 222 6.02 -13.13 -10.81
CA LEU A 222 6.76 -12.96 -12.05
C LEU A 222 7.97 -13.89 -12.09
N PHE A 223 8.76 -13.95 -11.01
CA PHE A 223 9.90 -14.85 -10.92
C PHE A 223 9.50 -16.31 -11.10
N VAL A 224 8.41 -16.72 -10.44
CA VAL A 224 7.89 -18.08 -10.58
C VAL A 224 7.47 -18.37 -12.01
N GLN A 225 6.73 -17.47 -12.66
CA GLN A 225 6.23 -17.65 -14.02
C GLN A 225 7.32 -17.62 -15.09
N THR A 226 8.29 -16.71 -14.98
CA THR A 226 9.27 -16.47 -16.05
C THR A 226 10.58 -17.23 -15.86
N GLU A 227 10.95 -17.57 -14.62
CA GLU A 227 12.25 -18.20 -14.35
C GLU A 227 12.12 -19.62 -13.82
N LEU A 228 11.13 -19.90 -12.97
CA LEU A 228 10.99 -21.21 -12.32
C LEU A 228 10.14 -22.18 -13.15
N MET A 229 8.95 -21.78 -13.60
CA MET A 229 8.01 -22.62 -14.36
C MET A 229 8.60 -23.18 -15.68
N PRO A 230 9.28 -22.38 -16.54
CA PRO A 230 9.82 -22.90 -17.80
C PRO A 230 10.89 -23.97 -17.61
N LYS A 231 11.54 -23.98 -16.44
CA LYS A 231 12.56 -24.96 -16.05
C LYS A 231 11.91 -26.20 -15.44
N ILE A 232 10.80 -26.04 -14.72
CA ILE A 232 10.02 -27.13 -14.14
C ILE A 232 9.33 -27.97 -15.22
N ASP A 233 8.71 -27.34 -16.22
CA ASP A 233 7.96 -28.05 -17.28
C ASP A 233 8.87 -28.92 -18.19
N ASN A 234 10.19 -28.73 -18.12
CA ASN A 234 11.18 -29.47 -18.89
C ASN A 234 11.90 -30.61 -18.13
N LEU A 235 11.63 -30.84 -16.84
CA LEU A 235 12.46 -31.75 -16.02
C LEU A 235 11.76 -33.05 -15.60
N GLN A 236 12.24 -34.16 -16.17
CA GLN A 236 12.15 -35.53 -15.63
C GLN A 236 13.04 -35.75 -14.38
N SER A 237 13.65 -34.71 -13.82
CA SER A 237 14.69 -34.80 -12.77
C SER A 237 14.28 -34.20 -11.42
N TRP A 238 12.98 -34.06 -11.14
CA TRP A 238 12.54 -33.75 -9.78
C TRP A 238 12.59 -35.01 -8.91
N PRO A 239 13.33 -35.04 -7.78
CA PRO A 239 13.25 -36.17 -6.87
C PRO A 239 11.81 -36.40 -6.38
N ALA A 240 11.32 -37.63 -6.49
CA ALA A 240 9.94 -38.04 -6.17
C ALA A 240 9.51 -37.76 -4.71
N SER A 241 10.42 -37.41 -3.81
CA SER A 241 10.09 -36.99 -2.44
C SER A 241 9.61 -35.54 -2.32
N ASP A 242 9.74 -34.73 -3.38
CA ASP A 242 9.42 -33.29 -3.40
C ASP A 242 8.19 -32.94 -4.27
N GLU A 243 7.47 -33.93 -4.82
CA GLU A 243 6.25 -33.75 -5.64
C GLU A 243 5.20 -32.84 -4.97
N ASN A 244 5.19 -32.79 -3.64
CA ASN A 244 4.26 -31.95 -2.87
C ASN A 244 4.50 -30.45 -3.13
N TYR A 245 5.74 -30.00 -3.31
CA TYR A 245 6.05 -28.58 -3.57
C TYR A 245 5.76 -28.16 -5.00
N THR A 246 5.96 -29.06 -5.97
CA THR A 246 5.56 -28.88 -7.36
C THR A 246 4.05 -28.69 -7.45
N GLN A 247 3.29 -29.61 -6.86
CA GLN A 247 1.84 -29.57 -6.86
C GLN A 247 1.33 -28.35 -6.07
N LEU A 248 1.99 -27.95 -4.99
CA LEU A 248 1.61 -26.76 -4.21
C LEU A 248 1.88 -25.46 -5.00
N LEU A 249 3.08 -25.31 -5.58
CA LEU A 249 3.40 -24.17 -6.43
C LEU A 249 2.52 -24.16 -7.67
N GLN A 250 2.37 -25.28 -8.39
CA GLN A 250 1.49 -25.38 -9.55
C GLN A 250 0.04 -25.11 -9.17
N ASN A 251 -0.50 -25.65 -8.06
CA ASN A 251 -1.86 -25.31 -7.64
C ASN A 251 -2.01 -23.83 -7.23
N LEU A 252 -0.98 -23.22 -6.63
CA LEU A 252 -0.97 -21.79 -6.26
C LEU A 252 -0.79 -20.86 -7.47
N ILE A 253 -0.05 -21.29 -8.49
CA ILE A 253 0.16 -20.59 -9.77
C ILE A 253 -1.05 -20.77 -10.68
N VAL A 254 -1.57 -22.00 -10.81
CA VAL A 254 -2.71 -22.38 -11.67
C VAL A 254 -4.02 -21.86 -11.09
N GLN A 255 -4.12 -21.60 -9.78
CA GLN A 255 -5.23 -20.83 -9.23
C GLN A 255 -5.21 -19.34 -9.63
N GLN A 256 -4.12 -18.83 -10.23
CA GLN A 256 -4.03 -17.45 -10.75
C GLN A 256 -3.19 -17.33 -12.04
N GLY A 257 -3.25 -18.33 -12.93
CA GLY A 257 -2.53 -18.36 -14.20
C GLY A 257 -3.50 -18.22 -15.37
N ASP A 258 -3.25 -17.25 -16.23
CA ASP A 258 -3.99 -16.78 -17.41
C ASP A 258 -5.24 -15.94 -17.18
N TYR A 259 -5.91 -16.04 -16.03
CA TYR A 259 -7.12 -15.26 -15.79
C TYR A 259 -7.39 -14.98 -14.31
N THR A 260 -8.02 -13.84 -14.05
CA THR A 260 -8.68 -13.51 -12.78
C THR A 260 -10.19 -13.74 -12.89
N THR A 261 -10.90 -13.70 -11.78
CA THR A 261 -12.37 -13.76 -11.77
C THR A 261 -12.93 -12.38 -12.06
N CYS A 262 -13.81 -12.28 -13.06
CA CYS A 262 -14.51 -11.04 -13.38
C CYS A 262 -15.34 -10.59 -12.17
N LYS A 263 -15.14 -9.34 -11.72
CA LYS A 263 -15.84 -8.81 -10.56
C LYS A 263 -17.36 -8.66 -10.78
N ILE A 264 -17.80 -8.54 -12.04
CA ILE A 264 -19.21 -8.42 -12.44
C ILE A 264 -19.90 -9.78 -12.61
N CYS A 265 -19.51 -10.56 -13.63
CA CYS A 265 -20.24 -11.77 -14.02
C CYS A 265 -19.59 -13.09 -13.53
N LYS A 266 -18.46 -13.00 -12.82
CA LYS A 266 -17.69 -14.14 -12.30
C LYS A 266 -17.10 -15.08 -13.37
N SER A 267 -17.23 -14.77 -14.67
CA SER A 267 -16.49 -15.43 -15.74
C SER A 267 -14.99 -15.11 -15.68
N LYS A 268 -14.19 -15.78 -16.52
CA LYS A 268 -12.75 -15.58 -16.61
C LYS A 268 -12.43 -14.19 -17.20
N ALA A 269 -11.45 -13.50 -16.64
CA ALA A 269 -10.91 -12.24 -17.15
C ALA A 269 -9.40 -12.39 -17.39
N TYR A 270 -9.00 -12.25 -18.65
CA TYR A 270 -7.63 -12.51 -19.11
C TYR A 270 -6.82 -11.22 -19.12
N GLU A 271 -5.49 -11.31 -19.08
CA GLU A 271 -4.62 -10.15 -19.21
C GLU A 271 -4.98 -9.33 -20.46
N PHE A 272 -5.19 -8.04 -20.27
CA PHE A 272 -5.59 -7.09 -21.32
C PHE A 272 -4.46 -6.14 -21.68
N SER A 273 -3.84 -5.51 -20.69
CA SER A 273 -2.78 -4.52 -20.92
C SER A 273 -2.03 -4.20 -19.64
N ARG A 274 -0.89 -3.52 -19.78
CA ARG A 274 -0.12 -2.94 -18.67
C ARG A 274 -0.03 -1.44 -18.82
N ALA A 275 0.01 -0.73 -17.70
CA ALA A 275 0.24 0.70 -17.69
C ALA A 275 0.89 1.16 -16.40
N THR A 276 1.51 2.33 -16.44
CA THR A 276 2.02 3.01 -15.26
C THR A 276 0.98 3.99 -14.74
N VAL A 277 0.53 3.81 -13.50
CA VAL A 277 -0.35 4.75 -12.79
C VAL A 277 0.45 5.60 -11.80
N LEU A 278 -0.04 6.82 -11.53
CA LEU A 278 0.64 7.82 -10.68
C LEU A 278 2.09 8.14 -11.11
N GLY A 279 2.48 7.77 -12.33
CA GLY A 279 3.87 7.84 -12.81
C GLY A 279 4.86 6.94 -12.07
N LYS A 280 4.38 6.01 -11.22
CA LYS A 280 5.20 5.24 -10.28
C LYS A 280 4.92 3.75 -10.31
N TYR A 281 3.65 3.36 -10.38
CA TYR A 281 3.23 1.97 -10.21
C TYR A 281 2.91 1.34 -11.56
N GLU A 282 3.63 0.30 -11.95
CA GLU A 282 3.28 -0.50 -13.12
C GLU A 282 2.27 -1.58 -12.71
N ILE A 283 1.11 -1.58 -13.36
CA ILE A 283 -0.06 -2.39 -13.00
C ILE A 283 -0.59 -3.18 -14.20
N ASP A 284 -1.26 -4.29 -13.89
CA ASP A 284 -1.93 -5.15 -14.87
C ASP A 284 -3.45 -4.85 -14.94
N TYR A 285 -3.99 -4.77 -16.16
CA TYR A 285 -5.41 -4.75 -16.46
C TYR A 285 -5.85 -6.09 -17.05
N PHE A 286 -7.05 -6.54 -16.68
CA PHE A 286 -7.66 -7.79 -17.12
C PHE A 286 -9.03 -7.52 -17.75
N GLN A 287 -9.32 -8.15 -18.89
CA GLN A 287 -10.60 -8.03 -19.58
C GLN A 287 -11.38 -9.34 -19.50
N CYS A 288 -12.64 -9.26 -19.05
CA CYS A 288 -13.55 -10.38 -19.00
C CYS A 288 -13.87 -10.92 -20.40
N SER A 289 -13.75 -12.24 -20.59
CA SER A 289 -14.07 -12.89 -21.86
C SER A 289 -15.56 -12.96 -22.18
N ASP A 290 -16.43 -12.80 -21.18
CA ASP A 290 -17.88 -12.82 -21.37
C ASP A 290 -18.46 -11.40 -21.46
N CYS A 291 -18.36 -10.61 -20.39
CA CYS A 291 -18.99 -9.28 -20.35
C CYS A 291 -18.10 -8.15 -20.86
N GLY A 292 -16.82 -8.39 -21.17
CA GLY A 292 -15.88 -7.38 -21.65
C GLY A 292 -15.46 -6.32 -20.63
N PHE A 293 -15.96 -6.38 -19.40
CA PHE A 293 -15.55 -5.54 -18.27
C PHE A 293 -14.03 -5.61 -18.09
N ILE A 294 -13.39 -4.45 -17.92
CA ILE A 294 -11.97 -4.36 -17.63
C ILE A 294 -11.79 -3.99 -16.16
N GLN A 295 -10.89 -4.67 -15.49
CA GLN A 295 -10.53 -4.45 -14.08
C GLN A 295 -9.03 -4.50 -13.92
N THR A 296 -8.50 -3.85 -12.89
CA THR A 296 -7.09 -4.02 -12.52
C THR A 296 -6.87 -5.31 -11.72
N GLU A 297 -5.60 -5.64 -11.47
CA GLU A 297 -5.20 -6.44 -10.31
C GLU A 297 -5.66 -5.79 -8.98
N GLU A 298 -5.38 -6.46 -7.85
CA GLU A 298 -5.69 -5.89 -6.54
C GLU A 298 -4.98 -4.54 -6.36
N PRO A 299 -5.70 -3.43 -6.17
CA PRO A 299 -5.15 -2.12 -6.44
C PRO A 299 -4.41 -1.53 -5.23
N TYR A 300 -3.21 -2.07 -4.98
CA TYR A 300 -2.34 -1.76 -3.85
C TYR A 300 -1.86 -0.30 -3.76
N TRP A 301 -2.04 0.50 -4.81
CA TRP A 301 -1.64 1.91 -4.86
C TRP A 301 -2.76 2.89 -4.47
N LEU A 302 -4.01 2.43 -4.29
CA LEU A 302 -5.16 3.33 -4.13
C LEU A 302 -5.07 4.23 -2.90
N GLU A 303 -4.39 3.80 -1.83
CA GLU A 303 -4.18 4.65 -0.67
C GLU A 303 -3.45 5.95 -1.04
N GLU A 304 -2.41 5.86 -1.89
CA GLU A 304 -1.73 7.04 -2.42
C GLU A 304 -2.65 7.82 -3.37
N ALA A 305 -3.39 7.11 -4.24
CA ALA A 305 -4.32 7.74 -5.20
C ALA A 305 -5.44 8.54 -4.51
N TYR A 306 -5.85 8.16 -3.29
CA TYR A 306 -6.86 8.85 -2.49
C TYR A 306 -6.28 9.79 -1.43
N SER A 307 -4.96 9.98 -1.36
CA SER A 307 -4.34 11.00 -0.50
C SER A 307 -4.88 12.41 -0.78
N GLN A 308 -5.35 12.64 -2.01
CA GLN A 308 -6.21 13.75 -2.39
C GLN A 308 -7.48 13.19 -3.03
N ALA A 309 -8.63 13.27 -2.33
CA ALA A 309 -9.88 12.68 -2.77
C ALA A 309 -10.36 13.19 -4.14
N ILE A 310 -10.08 14.45 -4.46
CA ILE A 310 -10.33 15.04 -5.77
C ILE A 310 -8.99 15.49 -6.34
N SER A 311 -8.62 14.95 -7.50
CA SER A 311 -7.38 15.30 -8.17
C SER A 311 -7.33 16.78 -8.53
N ALA A 312 -6.19 17.43 -8.29
CA ALA A 312 -5.92 18.79 -8.76
C ALA A 312 -5.99 18.92 -10.30
N SER A 313 -5.92 17.80 -11.03
CA SER A 313 -6.09 17.76 -12.48
C SER A 313 -7.55 17.75 -12.95
N ASP A 314 -8.54 17.62 -12.05
CA ASP A 314 -9.95 17.66 -12.41
C ASP A 314 -10.42 19.10 -12.63
N VAL A 315 -10.38 19.51 -13.90
CA VAL A 315 -10.88 20.82 -14.36
C VAL A 315 -12.38 20.83 -14.68
N GLY A 316 -13.05 19.68 -14.60
CA GLY A 316 -14.44 19.48 -15.03
C GLY A 316 -15.47 19.57 -13.90
N LEU A 317 -15.03 19.53 -12.64
CA LEU A 317 -15.88 19.36 -11.46
C LEU A 317 -17.15 20.23 -11.44
N ILE A 318 -17.02 21.55 -11.61
CA ILE A 318 -18.17 22.47 -11.55
C ILE A 318 -19.10 22.27 -12.76
N CYS A 319 -18.54 22.24 -13.98
CA CYS A 319 -19.32 22.10 -15.21
C CYS A 319 -20.12 20.78 -15.22
N ARG A 320 -19.49 19.69 -14.78
CA ARG A 320 -20.12 18.37 -14.65
C ARG A 320 -21.28 18.40 -13.66
N ASN A 321 -21.10 18.98 -12.48
CA ASN A 321 -22.17 19.17 -11.49
C ASN A 321 -23.37 19.97 -12.04
N LEU A 322 -23.12 21.05 -12.79
CA LEU A 322 -24.20 21.86 -13.39
C LEU A 322 -24.99 21.08 -14.46
N ARG A 323 -24.29 20.31 -15.30
CA ARG A 323 -24.92 19.47 -16.32
C ARG A 323 -25.74 18.34 -15.71
N LEU A 324 -25.16 17.62 -14.76
CA LEU A 324 -25.80 16.46 -14.13
C LEU A 324 -26.94 16.88 -13.20
N SER A 325 -26.83 18.01 -12.48
CA SER A 325 -27.98 18.56 -11.73
C SER A 325 -29.13 18.93 -12.64
N THR A 326 -28.86 19.48 -13.85
CA THR A 326 -29.93 19.79 -14.81
C THR A 326 -30.66 18.53 -15.26
N LEU A 327 -29.92 17.46 -15.57
CA LEU A 327 -30.51 16.16 -15.88
C LEU A 327 -31.30 15.58 -14.69
N ALA A 328 -30.72 15.57 -13.49
CA ALA A 328 -31.35 15.03 -12.29
C ALA A 328 -32.65 15.78 -11.96
N LYS A 329 -32.66 17.12 -12.01
CA LYS A 329 -33.88 17.93 -11.81
C LYS A 329 -34.98 17.54 -12.79
N TYR A 330 -34.62 17.41 -14.08
CA TYR A 330 -35.57 17.04 -15.12
C TYR A 330 -36.17 15.65 -14.85
N LEU A 331 -35.33 14.68 -14.52
CA LEU A 331 -35.78 13.31 -14.25
C LEU A 331 -36.66 13.25 -13.00
N ILE A 332 -36.22 13.87 -11.90
CA ILE A 332 -36.94 13.89 -10.64
C ILE A 332 -38.33 14.53 -10.81
N PHE A 333 -38.40 15.71 -11.43
CA PHE A 333 -39.65 16.44 -11.57
C PHE A 333 -40.70 15.68 -12.40
N ASN A 334 -40.26 14.95 -13.43
CA ASN A 334 -41.18 14.31 -14.37
C ASN A 334 -41.49 12.84 -14.05
N PHE A 335 -40.62 12.13 -13.34
CA PHE A 335 -40.71 10.67 -13.21
C PHE A 335 -40.65 10.14 -11.78
N PHE A 336 -40.39 10.99 -10.79
CA PHE A 336 -40.27 10.61 -9.38
C PHE A 336 -41.15 11.51 -8.50
N ASP A 337 -41.38 11.09 -7.25
CA ASP A 337 -41.95 12.02 -6.25
C ASP A 337 -40.93 13.12 -5.94
N HIS A 338 -41.11 14.29 -6.54
CA HIS A 338 -40.22 15.44 -6.35
C HIS A 338 -40.23 16.01 -4.92
N ASN A 339 -41.19 15.62 -4.07
CA ASN A 339 -41.20 15.93 -2.64
C ASN A 339 -40.51 14.83 -1.80
N GLY A 340 -40.03 13.78 -2.44
CA GLY A 340 -39.27 12.70 -1.82
C GLY A 340 -37.87 13.15 -1.39
N LYS A 341 -37.17 12.22 -0.74
CA LYS A 341 -35.77 12.39 -0.35
C LYS A 341 -34.84 11.85 -1.43
N PHE A 342 -33.72 12.51 -1.62
CA PHE A 342 -32.70 12.10 -2.59
C PHE A 342 -31.32 12.03 -1.94
N LEU A 343 -30.45 11.18 -2.46
CA LEU A 343 -29.09 11.02 -1.95
C LEU A 343 -28.10 11.18 -3.09
N ASP A 344 -27.06 11.97 -2.87
CA ASP A 344 -25.86 11.96 -3.70
C ASP A 344 -24.77 11.13 -3.01
N TYR A 345 -24.48 9.96 -3.58
CA TYR A 345 -23.49 9.00 -3.08
C TYR A 345 -22.18 9.15 -3.86
N GLY A 346 -21.08 9.35 -3.12
CA GLY A 346 -19.84 9.86 -3.69
C GLY A 346 -19.95 11.35 -4.04
N GLY A 347 -20.65 12.13 -3.20
CA GLY A 347 -21.02 13.51 -3.50
C GLY A 347 -19.88 14.52 -3.48
N GLY A 348 -18.61 14.09 -3.30
CA GLY A 348 -17.44 14.95 -3.24
C GLY A 348 -17.59 16.04 -2.18
N TYR A 349 -17.27 17.28 -2.52
CA TYR A 349 -17.43 18.42 -1.61
C TYR A 349 -18.90 18.81 -1.30
N GLY A 350 -19.90 18.11 -1.85
CA GLY A 350 -21.32 18.37 -1.63
C GLY A 350 -21.92 19.43 -2.56
N LEU A 351 -21.25 19.75 -3.67
CA LEU A 351 -21.68 20.80 -4.60
C LEU A 351 -23.01 20.45 -5.29
N LEU A 352 -23.18 19.21 -5.76
CA LEU A 352 -24.44 18.77 -6.38
C LEU A 352 -25.60 18.92 -5.38
N VAL A 353 -25.41 18.43 -4.16
CA VAL A 353 -26.40 18.49 -3.09
C VAL A 353 -26.82 19.94 -2.85
N ARG A 354 -25.86 20.87 -2.72
CA ARG A 354 -26.18 22.29 -2.56
C ARG A 354 -27.00 22.84 -3.73
N ILE A 355 -26.59 22.57 -4.98
CA ILE A 355 -27.31 23.02 -6.18
C ILE A 355 -28.75 22.47 -6.20
N MET A 356 -28.94 21.20 -5.87
CA MET A 356 -30.25 20.55 -5.88
C MET A 356 -31.16 21.07 -4.76
N ARG A 357 -30.60 21.34 -3.57
CA ARG A 357 -31.34 21.96 -2.46
C ARG A 357 -31.75 23.39 -2.75
N ASP A 358 -30.88 24.19 -3.39
CA ASP A 358 -31.23 25.54 -3.85
C ASP A 358 -32.36 25.52 -4.90
N ALA A 359 -32.47 24.42 -5.66
CA ALA A 359 -33.57 24.17 -6.58
C ALA A 359 -34.84 23.61 -5.92
N GLY A 360 -34.85 23.38 -4.60
CA GLY A 360 -36.01 22.97 -3.82
C GLY A 360 -36.15 21.47 -3.55
N PHE A 361 -35.16 20.64 -3.91
CA PHE A 361 -35.21 19.18 -3.67
C PHE A 361 -34.56 18.79 -2.35
N ASP A 362 -35.11 17.81 -1.62
CA ASP A 362 -34.54 17.34 -0.34
C ASP A 362 -33.39 16.34 -0.54
N PHE A 363 -32.24 16.86 -1.01
CA PHE A 363 -31.02 16.09 -1.22
C PHE A 363 -30.16 15.96 0.04
N TYR A 364 -29.57 14.79 0.21
CA TYR A 364 -28.61 14.44 1.26
C TYR A 364 -27.28 14.03 0.63
N TRP A 365 -26.21 14.09 1.43
CA TRP A 365 -24.84 13.86 1.01
C TRP A 365 -24.25 12.61 1.66
N SER A 366 -23.45 11.86 0.92
CA SER A 366 -22.57 10.81 1.45
C SER A 366 -21.31 10.69 0.62
N ASP A 367 -20.14 10.76 1.24
CA ASP A 367 -18.85 10.44 0.61
C ASP A 367 -17.91 9.82 1.66
N LYS A 368 -17.08 8.86 1.24
CA LYS A 368 -16.12 8.18 2.12
C LYS A 368 -14.78 8.92 2.22
N PHE A 369 -14.39 9.61 1.16
CA PHE A 369 -13.04 10.14 0.98
C PHE A 369 -13.02 11.68 1.00
N CYS A 370 -14.11 12.32 0.61
CA CYS A 370 -14.18 13.76 0.50
C CYS A 370 -14.83 14.41 1.74
N GLN A 371 -14.37 15.61 2.10
CA GLN A 371 -15.01 16.41 3.14
C GLN A 371 -16.28 17.07 2.59
N ASN A 372 -17.38 17.03 3.34
CA ASN A 372 -18.56 17.82 3.03
C ASN A 372 -18.31 19.30 3.36
N ILE A 373 -18.24 20.17 2.33
CA ILE A 373 -18.01 21.61 2.49
C ILE A 373 -19.27 22.41 2.16
N PHE A 374 -19.99 22.00 1.11
CA PHE A 374 -21.13 22.76 0.61
C PHE A 374 -22.46 22.31 1.20
N ALA A 375 -22.57 21.11 1.77
CA ALA A 375 -23.83 20.55 2.25
C ALA A 375 -23.77 20.10 3.71
N GLU A 376 -22.96 20.77 4.56
CA GLU A 376 -22.85 20.47 5.99
C GLU A 376 -24.23 20.43 6.67
N GLY A 377 -24.46 19.39 7.47
CA GLY A 377 -25.73 19.14 8.17
C GLY A 377 -26.78 18.37 7.35
N PHE A 378 -26.45 17.99 6.12
CA PHE A 378 -27.30 17.16 5.25
C PHE A 378 -26.68 15.78 4.96
N GLU A 379 -25.87 15.26 5.88
CA GLU A 379 -25.26 13.94 5.77
C GLU A 379 -26.33 12.84 5.88
N ALA A 380 -26.26 11.84 5.01
CA ALA A 380 -27.08 10.65 5.14
C ALA A 380 -26.52 9.74 6.26
N HIS A 381 -27.34 9.46 7.27
CA HIS A 381 -27.00 8.49 8.31
C HIS A 381 -27.41 7.07 7.88
N GLN A 382 -26.53 6.08 8.07
CA GLN A 382 -26.64 4.71 7.51
C GLN A 382 -27.80 3.85 8.05
N ALA A 383 -28.76 4.40 8.79
CA ALA A 383 -29.63 3.60 9.65
C ALA A 383 -30.90 3.03 9.00
N GLU A 384 -31.37 3.50 7.83
CA GLU A 384 -32.68 3.08 7.29
C GLU A 384 -32.64 2.69 5.80
N LYS A 385 -33.17 1.50 5.48
CA LYS A 385 -33.24 0.95 4.11
C LYS A 385 -34.35 1.62 3.29
N ASN A 386 -34.10 1.86 2.01
CA ASN A 386 -35.07 2.39 1.03
C ASN A 386 -35.70 3.74 1.42
N GLN A 387 -34.92 4.64 2.01
CA GLN A 387 -35.40 5.97 2.41
C GLN A 387 -35.46 6.97 1.24
N PHE A 388 -34.74 6.70 0.15
CA PHE A 388 -34.57 7.66 -0.94
C PHE A 388 -35.33 7.23 -2.19
N GLU A 389 -35.97 8.20 -2.83
CA GLU A 389 -36.72 8.01 -4.07
C GLU A 389 -35.76 7.73 -5.25
N LEU A 390 -34.62 8.43 -5.26
CA LEU A 390 -33.53 8.25 -6.22
C LEU A 390 -32.18 8.54 -5.54
N VAL A 391 -31.17 7.73 -5.87
CA VAL A 391 -29.76 7.97 -5.50
C VAL A 391 -28.98 8.39 -6.74
N THR A 392 -28.25 9.50 -6.67
CA THR A 392 -27.27 9.91 -7.67
C THR A 392 -25.88 9.36 -7.33
N VAL A 393 -25.15 8.88 -8.34
CA VAL A 393 -23.84 8.23 -8.20
C VAL A 393 -22.96 8.63 -9.39
N PHE A 394 -22.49 9.88 -9.38
CA PHE A 394 -21.79 10.45 -10.53
C PHE A 394 -20.27 10.33 -10.40
N GLU A 395 -19.61 9.71 -11.38
CA GLU A 395 -18.15 9.48 -11.41
C GLU A 395 -17.65 8.69 -10.19
N VAL A 396 -18.34 7.59 -9.90
CA VAL A 396 -18.02 6.71 -8.77
C VAL A 396 -17.82 5.27 -9.24
N PHE A 397 -18.52 4.85 -10.30
CA PHE A 397 -18.51 3.44 -10.74
C PHE A 397 -17.10 2.99 -11.13
N GLU A 398 -16.37 3.83 -11.85
CA GLU A 398 -15.02 3.58 -12.32
C GLU A 398 -13.99 3.40 -11.19
N HIS A 399 -14.34 3.86 -10.00
CA HIS A 399 -13.52 3.83 -8.78
C HIS A 399 -13.78 2.58 -7.91
N LEU A 400 -14.82 1.79 -8.21
CA LEU A 400 -15.24 0.69 -7.36
C LEU A 400 -14.28 -0.49 -7.50
N VAL A 401 -13.56 -0.83 -6.42
CA VAL A 401 -12.68 -2.01 -6.39
C VAL A 401 -13.47 -3.30 -6.46
N ASP A 402 -14.59 -3.41 -5.74
CA ASP A 402 -15.59 -4.47 -5.89
C ASP A 402 -16.96 -3.85 -6.22
N PRO A 403 -17.26 -3.67 -7.52
CA PRO A 403 -18.54 -3.11 -7.94
C PRO A 403 -19.75 -3.90 -7.43
N GLY A 404 -19.63 -5.21 -7.25
CA GLY A 404 -20.75 -6.05 -6.83
C GLY A 404 -21.19 -5.72 -5.40
N GLU A 405 -20.23 -5.62 -4.49
CA GLU A 405 -20.52 -5.28 -3.09
C GLU A 405 -20.94 -3.83 -2.92
N GLU A 406 -20.25 -2.89 -3.57
CA GLU A 406 -20.53 -1.46 -3.44
C GLU A 406 -21.89 -1.08 -4.04
N ILE A 407 -22.22 -1.60 -5.23
CA ILE A 407 -23.53 -1.35 -5.85
C ILE A 407 -24.66 -1.96 -5.00
N GLU A 408 -24.43 -3.11 -4.35
CA GLU A 408 -25.40 -3.66 -3.40
C GLU A 408 -25.63 -2.72 -2.21
N LYS A 409 -24.58 -2.08 -1.68
CA LYS A 409 -24.72 -1.07 -0.62
C LYS A 409 -25.55 0.11 -1.10
N ILE A 410 -25.30 0.60 -2.32
CA ILE A 410 -26.06 1.72 -2.90
C ILE A 410 -27.55 1.36 -3.05
N PHE A 411 -27.86 0.15 -3.51
CA PHE A 411 -29.24 -0.34 -3.62
C PHE A 411 -29.97 -0.48 -2.27
N ARG A 412 -29.28 -0.39 -1.13
CA ARG A 412 -29.94 -0.32 0.19
C ARG A 412 -30.58 1.04 0.45
N PHE A 413 -30.10 2.10 -0.20
CA PHE A 413 -30.62 3.46 -0.04
C PHE A 413 -31.83 3.72 -0.93
N SER A 414 -31.80 3.24 -2.17
CA SER A 414 -32.91 3.33 -3.11
C SER A 414 -32.89 2.19 -4.10
N LYS A 415 -34.05 1.89 -4.68
CA LYS A 415 -34.20 0.95 -5.80
C LYS A 415 -33.88 1.61 -7.14
N ASN A 416 -33.80 2.94 -7.19
CA ASN A 416 -33.51 3.71 -8.38
C ASN A 416 -32.14 4.38 -8.21
N ILE A 417 -31.27 4.21 -9.21
CA ILE A 417 -29.91 4.78 -9.19
C ILE A 417 -29.68 5.50 -10.51
N LEU A 418 -29.36 6.79 -10.45
CA LEU A 418 -28.90 7.60 -11.58
C LEU A 418 -27.38 7.78 -11.46
N PHE A 419 -26.60 7.28 -12.41
CA PHE A 419 -25.15 7.24 -12.29
C PHE A 419 -24.44 7.67 -13.59
N SER A 420 -23.20 8.14 -13.48
CA SER A 420 -22.34 8.44 -14.63
C SER A 420 -21.08 7.60 -14.58
N THR A 421 -20.67 7.15 -15.76
CA THR A 421 -19.37 6.56 -16.05
C THR A 421 -19.22 6.52 -17.58
N GLU A 422 -18.00 6.60 -18.10
CA GLU A 422 -17.77 6.39 -19.52
C GLU A 422 -17.72 4.90 -19.85
N ILE A 423 -18.34 4.52 -20.96
CA ILE A 423 -18.34 3.15 -21.44
C ILE A 423 -17.14 2.92 -22.32
N LEU A 424 -16.50 1.77 -22.13
CA LEU A 424 -15.42 1.28 -22.97
C LEU A 424 -15.84 1.36 -24.45
N PRO A 425 -15.13 2.17 -25.27
CA PRO A 425 -15.44 2.31 -26.69
C PRO A 425 -15.31 0.99 -27.45
N GLU A 426 -16.04 0.86 -28.56
CA GLU A 426 -16.04 -0.37 -29.39
C GLU A 426 -14.66 -0.73 -29.96
N ASN A 427 -13.79 0.26 -30.19
CA ASN A 427 -12.40 0.03 -30.60
C ASN A 427 -11.50 -0.54 -29.48
N ASN A 428 -12.06 -0.75 -28.27
CA ASN A 428 -11.43 -1.40 -27.12
C ASN A 428 -10.02 -0.86 -26.81
N PRO A 429 -9.87 0.47 -26.62
CA PRO A 429 -8.57 1.12 -26.49
C PRO A 429 -7.81 0.62 -25.26
N LYS A 430 -6.49 0.51 -25.39
CA LYS A 430 -5.56 0.21 -24.30
C LYS A 430 -5.44 1.41 -23.35
N PRO A 431 -4.92 1.23 -22.13
CA PRO A 431 -4.90 2.30 -21.13
C PRO A 431 -4.20 3.60 -21.55
N ASN A 432 -3.14 3.50 -22.38
CA ASN A 432 -2.43 4.66 -22.91
C ASN A 432 -3.11 5.33 -24.11
N GLU A 433 -4.20 4.77 -24.62
CA GLU A 433 -4.88 5.20 -25.85
C GLU A 433 -6.19 5.94 -25.56
N TRP A 434 -6.69 5.87 -24.32
CA TRP A 434 -7.95 6.51 -23.93
C TRP A 434 -7.82 7.21 -22.57
N TYR A 435 -8.08 8.51 -22.57
CA TYR A 435 -7.88 9.39 -21.40
C TYR A 435 -8.67 8.95 -20.16
N TYR A 436 -9.79 8.23 -20.34
CA TYR A 436 -10.66 7.81 -19.24
C TYR A 436 -10.07 6.68 -18.39
N TYR A 437 -8.95 6.06 -18.76
CA TYR A 437 -8.18 5.25 -17.81
C TYR A 437 -7.52 6.10 -16.71
N ALA A 438 -7.43 7.42 -16.91
CA ALA A 438 -6.97 8.39 -15.91
C ALA A 438 -5.66 7.98 -15.20
N LEU A 439 -4.69 7.43 -15.96
CA LEU A 439 -3.46 6.82 -15.42
C LEU A 439 -2.68 7.75 -14.48
N PHE A 440 -2.71 9.06 -14.74
CA PHE A 440 -2.05 10.04 -13.87
C PHE A 440 -2.66 10.08 -12.45
N ALA A 441 -3.98 9.94 -12.32
CA ALA A 441 -4.67 9.90 -11.03
C ALA A 441 -4.69 8.47 -10.43
N GLY A 442 -4.71 7.44 -11.27
CA GLY A 442 -4.66 6.04 -10.84
C GLY A 442 -5.91 5.54 -10.10
N GLN A 443 -7.00 6.34 -10.07
CA GLN A 443 -8.21 6.01 -9.31
C GLN A 443 -9.21 5.15 -10.10
N HIS A 444 -9.12 5.11 -11.44
CA HIS A 444 -10.04 4.37 -12.30
C HIS A 444 -9.58 2.91 -12.40
N VAL A 445 -10.20 2.03 -11.62
CA VAL A 445 -9.84 0.60 -11.49
C VAL A 445 -10.85 -0.35 -12.11
N SER A 446 -12.01 0.18 -12.52
CA SER A 446 -13.14 -0.56 -13.09
C SER A 446 -13.64 0.14 -14.35
N ILE A 447 -13.61 -0.53 -15.51
CA ILE A 447 -14.03 0.06 -16.78
C ILE A 447 -15.15 -0.79 -17.39
N TYR A 448 -16.30 -0.15 -17.59
CA TYR A 448 -17.54 -0.84 -17.91
C TYR A 448 -17.80 -0.93 -19.40
N THR A 449 -18.42 -2.04 -19.82
CA THR A 449 -19.05 -2.17 -21.12
C THR A 449 -20.56 -2.03 -20.95
N LYS A 450 -21.29 -1.84 -22.05
CA LYS A 450 -22.75 -1.95 -22.02
C LYS A 450 -23.21 -3.28 -21.44
N LYS A 451 -22.59 -4.40 -21.87
CA LYS A 451 -22.94 -5.75 -21.41
C LYS A 451 -22.70 -5.90 -19.91
N SER A 452 -21.60 -5.38 -19.36
CA SER A 452 -21.34 -5.48 -17.92
C SER A 452 -22.37 -4.70 -17.10
N LEU A 453 -22.75 -3.49 -17.50
CA LEU A 453 -23.79 -2.72 -16.82
C LEU A 453 -25.18 -3.39 -16.91
N SER A 454 -25.53 -3.99 -18.04
CA SER A 454 -26.80 -4.71 -18.18
C SER A 454 -26.88 -5.94 -17.28
N LEU A 455 -25.76 -6.65 -17.09
CA LEU A 455 -25.70 -7.79 -16.16
C LEU A 455 -25.88 -7.36 -14.71
N ILE A 456 -25.35 -6.19 -14.32
CA ILE A 456 -25.60 -5.61 -12.99
C ILE A 456 -27.09 -5.32 -12.84
N ALA A 457 -27.73 -4.69 -13.84
CA ALA A 457 -29.17 -4.40 -13.81
C ALA A 457 -30.00 -5.67 -13.58
N ALA A 458 -29.70 -6.74 -14.33
CA ALA A 458 -30.39 -8.02 -14.25
C ALA A 458 -30.21 -8.72 -12.88
N LYS A 459 -29.09 -8.48 -12.19
CA LYS A 459 -28.83 -9.06 -10.87
C LYS A 459 -29.70 -8.46 -9.76
N TYR A 460 -30.02 -7.16 -9.84
CA TYR A 460 -30.70 -6.43 -8.78
C TYR A 460 -32.14 -6.04 -9.17
N ASN A 461 -33.11 -6.78 -8.63
CA ASN A 461 -34.56 -6.47 -8.64
C ASN A 461 -35.24 -6.35 -10.02
N ASP A 462 -34.75 -7.03 -11.07
CA ASP A 462 -35.22 -6.88 -12.46
C ASP A 462 -35.18 -5.41 -12.94
N ASN A 463 -34.20 -4.65 -12.46
CA ASN A 463 -34.05 -3.26 -12.87
C ASN A 463 -33.66 -3.18 -14.35
N ILE A 464 -34.21 -2.19 -15.04
CA ILE A 464 -33.89 -1.91 -16.44
C ILE A 464 -32.84 -0.81 -16.46
N LEU A 465 -31.80 -1.00 -17.27
CA LEU A 465 -30.78 0.02 -17.56
C LEU A 465 -31.26 0.90 -18.71
N PHE A 466 -31.39 2.20 -18.47
CA PHE A 466 -31.62 3.19 -19.52
C PHE A 466 -30.40 4.10 -19.66
N GLN A 467 -30.08 4.45 -20.90
CA GLN A 467 -29.06 5.43 -21.23
C GLN A 467 -29.72 6.78 -21.55
N THR A 468 -29.24 7.84 -20.91
CA THR A 468 -29.57 9.23 -21.22
C THR A 468 -28.44 9.89 -22.01
N ALA A 469 -28.57 11.18 -22.33
CA ALA A 469 -27.52 11.92 -23.03
C ALA A 469 -26.21 12.06 -22.23
N LEU A 470 -26.26 11.98 -20.90
CA LEU A 470 -25.11 12.29 -20.02
C LEU A 470 -24.86 11.24 -18.92
N ALA A 471 -25.76 10.27 -18.75
CA ALA A 471 -25.76 9.36 -17.60
C ALA A 471 -26.57 8.09 -17.91
N TYR A 472 -26.53 7.14 -16.99
CA TYR A 472 -27.30 5.91 -17.00
C TYR A 472 -28.22 5.86 -15.79
N ILE A 473 -29.33 5.14 -15.91
CA ILE A 473 -30.26 4.96 -14.81
C ILE A 473 -30.69 3.51 -14.68
N TYR A 474 -30.56 2.96 -13.47
CA TYR A 474 -31.18 1.71 -13.07
C TYR A 474 -32.54 2.02 -12.46
N LEU A 475 -33.60 1.49 -13.07
CA LEU A 475 -34.99 1.73 -12.66
C LEU A 475 -35.73 0.46 -12.32
N GLN A 476 -36.51 0.50 -11.24
CA GLN A 476 -37.43 -0.58 -10.93
C GLN A 476 -38.63 -0.56 -11.88
N LYS A 477 -38.93 -1.74 -12.45
CA LYS A 477 -39.99 -2.05 -13.45
C LYS A 477 -41.41 -1.50 -13.17
N LYS A 478 -41.67 -0.92 -11.99
CA LYS A 478 -42.97 -0.33 -11.61
C LYS A 478 -43.13 1.16 -11.94
N VAL A 479 -42.06 1.89 -12.25
CA VAL A 479 -42.18 3.27 -12.75
C VAL A 479 -42.68 3.19 -14.20
N SER A 480 -43.94 3.53 -14.41
CA SER A 480 -44.69 3.29 -15.65
C SER A 480 -43.99 3.88 -16.88
N LEU A 481 -43.77 3.02 -17.90
CA LEU A 481 -43.70 3.18 -19.37
C LEU A 481 -43.98 4.56 -20.03
N GLN A 482 -43.53 5.67 -19.44
CA GLN A 482 -43.60 7.02 -20.02
C GLN A 482 -42.21 7.69 -20.16
N ILE A 483 -41.13 6.99 -19.80
CA ILE A 483 -39.76 7.48 -20.02
C ILE A 483 -39.39 7.51 -21.51
N CYS A 484 -40.09 6.74 -22.35
CA CYS A 484 -39.95 6.80 -23.80
C CYS A 484 -40.68 8.02 -24.37
N LEU A 485 -40.07 9.21 -24.33
CA LEU A 485 -40.33 10.25 -25.35
C LEU A 485 -39.25 11.33 -25.52
N ILE A 486 -38.10 11.28 -24.83
CA ILE A 486 -36.97 12.17 -25.17
C ILE A 486 -35.66 11.36 -25.25
N GLY A 487 -35.27 11.01 -26.47
CA GLY A 487 -33.91 10.59 -26.84
C GLY A 487 -33.37 9.26 -26.30
N CYS A 488 -34.09 8.54 -25.43
CA CYS A 488 -33.65 7.26 -24.89
C CYS A 488 -33.98 6.12 -25.88
N LYS A 489 -32.97 5.35 -26.30
CA LYS A 489 -33.17 4.04 -26.94
C LYS A 489 -33.39 3.02 -25.82
N GLU A 490 -34.57 2.40 -25.77
CA GLU A 490 -34.74 1.10 -25.10
C GLU A 490 -34.00 0.04 -25.92
N GLU A 491 -32.96 -0.57 -25.36
CA GLU A 491 -32.25 -1.69 -25.98
C GLU A 491 -32.76 -3.01 -25.37
N LYS A 492 -33.38 -3.85 -26.21
CA LYS A 492 -33.93 -5.18 -25.88
C LYS A 492 -32.85 -6.26 -25.78
#